data_AF-A0A942Q6D9-F1
#
_entry.id   AF-A0A942Q6D9-F1
#
_cell.length_a   1.000
_cell.length_b   1.000
_cell.length_c   1.000
_cell.angle_alpha   90.00
_cell.angle_beta   90.00
_cell.angle_gamma   90.00
#
_symmetry.space_group_name_H-M   'P 1'
#
loop_
_entity.id
_entity.type
_entity.pdbx_description
1 polymer ?
#
loop_
_entity_poly.entity_id
_entity_poly.type
_entity_poly.pdbx_seq_one_letter_code
_entity_poly.pdbx_strand_id
1 'polypeptide(L)'
;MNHRIVSTAVLLLIGLFASASVLFALAAAALTPSEVGTAPVPRNPHAGLERTEPCLECHAVALGTIPVTHRNYAVPTCGSCHRQAPRVLVPHSVAMGDERCLHCHGDPGRDLGMPAGHLAFETYECLLCHPVDPRSASREPAPAGLTRAYAGPVPHPLDGYFRECLFCHQSGERNSLPDNHRRFEEDGCTECHEPTVPLQ
;
A
#
# COMPACT_ATOMS: atom_id res chain seq x y z
N MET A 1 -47.22 -9.58 -63.88
CA MET A 1 -46.76 -8.71 -62.79
C MET A 1 -46.19 -7.44 -63.41
N ASN A 2 -46.69 -6.26 -63.02
CA ASN A 2 -46.42 -5.02 -63.76
C ASN A 2 -45.01 -4.50 -63.40
N HIS A 3 -44.07 -4.50 -64.35
CA HIS A 3 -42.65 -4.16 -64.11
C HIS A 3 -42.47 -2.78 -63.47
N ARG A 4 -43.42 -1.86 -63.71
CA ARG A 4 -43.47 -0.55 -63.06
C ARG A 4 -43.71 -0.62 -61.56
N ILE A 5 -44.63 -1.48 -61.10
CA ILE A 5 -44.95 -1.64 -59.67
C ILE A 5 -43.76 -2.23 -58.92
N VAL A 6 -43.08 -3.23 -59.50
CA VAL A 6 -41.90 -3.85 -58.90
C VAL A 6 -40.75 -2.85 -58.80
N SER A 7 -40.50 -2.07 -59.86
CA SER A 7 -39.44 -1.05 -59.87
C SER A 7 -39.70 0.06 -58.83
N THR A 8 -40.94 0.53 -58.71
CA THR A 8 -41.29 1.54 -57.69
C THR A 8 -41.13 0.99 -56.26
N ALA A 9 -41.54 -0.26 -56.02
CA ALA A 9 -41.37 -0.89 -54.71
C ALA A 9 -39.89 -1.07 -54.31
N VAL A 10 -39.03 -1.46 -55.26
CA VAL A 10 -37.59 -1.62 -55.03
C VAL A 10 -36.94 -0.27 -54.72
N LEU A 11 -37.27 0.79 -55.46
CA LEU A 11 -36.73 2.13 -55.20
C LEU A 11 -37.15 2.67 -53.83
N LEU A 12 -38.39 2.43 -53.40
CA LEU A 12 -38.87 2.81 -52.07
C LEU A 12 -38.13 2.06 -50.96
N LEU A 13 -37.89 0.76 -51.13
CA LEU A 13 -37.13 -0.04 -50.16
C LEU A 13 -35.67 0.43 -50.04
N ILE A 14 -35.02 0.73 -51.17
CA ILE A 14 -33.64 1.26 -51.17
C ILE A 14 -33.61 2.63 -50.47
N GLY A 15 -34.57 3.51 -50.76
CA GLY A 15 -34.68 4.81 -50.11
C GLY A 15 -34.90 4.72 -48.60
N LEU A 16 -35.76 3.80 -48.15
CA LEU A 16 -35.99 3.53 -46.73
C LEU A 16 -34.73 3.00 -46.04
N PHE A 17 -34.01 2.07 -46.68
CA PHE A 17 -32.79 1.49 -46.12
C PHE A 17 -31.66 2.51 -46.00
N ALA A 18 -31.48 3.35 -47.03
CA ALA A 18 -30.51 4.44 -47.00
C ALA A 18 -30.85 5.46 -45.89
N SER A 19 -32.13 5.82 -45.76
CA SER A 19 -32.59 6.74 -44.71
C SER A 19 -32.38 6.17 -43.31
N ALA A 20 -32.68 4.88 -43.11
CA ALA A 20 -32.44 4.19 -41.84
C ALA A 20 -30.96 4.11 -41.48
N SER A 21 -30.09 3.90 -42.48
CA SER A 21 -28.64 3.86 -42.30
C SER A 21 -28.07 5.23 -41.91
N VAL A 22 -28.56 6.31 -42.54
CA VAL A 22 -28.19 7.69 -42.18
C VAL A 22 -28.68 8.03 -40.76
N LEU A 23 -29.92 7.68 -40.41
CA LEU A 23 -30.46 7.88 -39.06
C LEU A 23 -29.67 7.10 -38.00
N PHE A 24 -29.28 5.86 -38.30
CA PHE A 24 -28.46 5.05 -37.41
C PHE A 24 -27.06 5.67 -37.22
N ALA A 25 -26.42 6.14 -38.30
CA ALA A 25 -25.12 6.80 -38.22
C ALA A 25 -25.18 8.11 -37.42
N LEU A 26 -26.24 8.91 -37.61
CA LEU A 26 -26.47 10.14 -36.84
C LEU A 26 -26.74 9.85 -35.36
N ALA A 27 -27.54 8.81 -35.06
CA ALA A 27 -27.78 8.39 -33.68
C ALA A 27 -26.51 7.87 -33.00
N ALA A 28 -25.68 7.09 -33.71
CA ALA A 28 -24.40 6.62 -33.20
C ALA A 28 -23.41 7.77 -32.95
N ALA A 29 -23.41 8.81 -33.78
CA ALA A 29 -22.59 10.01 -33.58
C ALA A 29 -23.08 10.88 -32.41
N ALA A 30 -24.39 10.93 -32.15
CA ALA A 30 -24.98 11.63 -31.01
C ALA A 30 -24.75 10.90 -29.67
N LEU A 31 -24.51 9.59 -29.73
CA LEU A 31 -24.01 8.79 -28.62
C LEU A 31 -22.48 8.86 -28.59
N THR A 32 -21.92 10.06 -28.40
CA THR A 32 -20.55 10.13 -27.87
C THR A 32 -20.57 9.31 -26.58
N PRO A 33 -19.68 8.32 -26.38
CA PRO A 33 -19.55 7.72 -25.07
C PRO A 33 -19.31 8.88 -24.13
N SER A 34 -20.26 9.14 -23.23
CA SER A 34 -20.05 10.05 -22.10
C SER A 34 -18.67 9.73 -21.60
N GLU A 35 -17.81 10.74 -21.48
CA GLU A 35 -16.49 10.59 -20.88
C GLU A 35 -16.68 9.83 -19.58
N VAL A 36 -16.47 8.51 -19.65
CA VAL A 36 -16.50 7.62 -18.49
C VAL A 36 -15.38 8.18 -17.67
N GLY A 37 -15.75 8.88 -16.59
CA GLY A 37 -14.90 9.83 -15.90
C GLY A 37 -13.46 9.33 -15.89
N THR A 38 -12.57 10.14 -16.43
CA THR A 38 -11.11 9.94 -16.41
C THR A 38 -10.59 10.09 -14.98
N ALA A 39 -11.22 9.39 -14.04
CA ALA A 39 -10.65 9.15 -12.74
C ALA A 39 -9.26 8.55 -13.00
N PRO A 40 -8.19 9.18 -12.49
CA PRO A 40 -6.85 8.72 -12.75
C PRO A 40 -6.74 7.27 -12.31
N VAL A 41 -6.19 6.42 -13.19
CA VAL A 41 -6.00 5.00 -12.89
C VAL A 41 -5.23 4.90 -11.57
N PRO A 42 -5.82 4.32 -10.50
CA PRO A 42 -5.18 4.24 -9.20
C PRO A 42 -3.84 3.51 -9.31
N ARG A 43 -2.84 3.99 -8.58
CA ARG A 43 -1.56 3.28 -8.50
C ARG A 43 -1.69 2.07 -7.56
N ASN A 44 -1.01 0.98 -7.89
CA ASN A 44 -0.90 -0.16 -6.98
C ASN A 44 0.08 0.17 -5.85
N PRO A 45 -0.33 0.23 -4.58
CA PRO A 45 0.54 0.69 -3.49
C PRO A 45 1.75 -0.23 -3.23
N HIS A 46 1.67 -1.50 -3.64
CA HIS A 46 2.74 -2.48 -3.48
C HIS A 46 3.10 -3.12 -4.81
N ALA A 47 4.29 -3.71 -4.87
CA ALA A 47 4.61 -4.56 -6.00
C ALA A 47 3.71 -5.80 -6.01
N GLY A 48 3.52 -6.40 -7.18
CA GLY A 48 3.08 -7.80 -7.19
C GLY A 48 4.13 -8.58 -6.41
N LEU A 49 3.72 -9.27 -5.34
CA LEU A 49 4.59 -10.24 -4.68
C LEU A 49 5.06 -11.24 -5.76
N GLU A 50 6.27 -11.78 -5.64
CA GLU A 50 6.82 -12.72 -6.64
C GLU A 50 5.96 -14.00 -6.82
N ARG A 51 4.95 -14.18 -5.97
CA ARG A 51 3.89 -15.18 -6.10
C ARG A 51 2.62 -14.44 -6.49
N THR A 52 1.97 -14.84 -7.59
CA THR A 52 0.84 -14.16 -8.25
C THR A 52 -0.54 -14.53 -7.68
N GLU A 53 -0.65 -15.69 -7.03
CA GLU A 53 -1.84 -16.18 -6.35
C GLU A 53 -2.38 -15.34 -5.15
N PRO A 54 -1.57 -14.60 -4.34
CA PRO A 54 -2.04 -13.83 -3.18
C PRO A 54 -2.67 -12.47 -3.52
N CYS A 55 -2.62 -12.01 -4.78
CA CYS A 55 -3.20 -10.69 -5.10
C CYS A 55 -4.70 -10.64 -4.79
N LEU A 56 -5.42 -11.72 -5.12
CA LEU A 56 -6.88 -11.80 -4.96
C LEU A 56 -7.32 -12.12 -3.53
N GLU A 57 -6.40 -12.43 -2.61
CA GLU A 57 -6.71 -12.60 -1.19
C GLU A 57 -7.10 -11.27 -0.55
N CYS A 58 -6.47 -10.17 -0.98
CA CYS A 58 -6.76 -8.82 -0.51
C CYS A 58 -7.50 -7.96 -1.57
N HIS A 59 -7.21 -8.18 -2.86
CA HIS A 59 -7.85 -7.45 -3.97
C HIS A 59 -8.98 -8.29 -4.57
N ALA A 60 -10.17 -8.21 -3.98
CA ALA A 60 -11.34 -8.98 -4.40
C ALA A 60 -12.58 -8.09 -4.53
N VAL A 61 -13.46 -8.45 -5.46
CA VAL A 61 -14.78 -7.81 -5.59
C VAL A 61 -15.58 -7.94 -4.29
N ALA A 62 -15.44 -9.07 -3.59
CA ALA A 62 -16.11 -9.32 -2.31
C ALA A 62 -15.66 -8.36 -1.19
N LEU A 63 -14.40 -7.88 -1.25
CA LEU A 63 -13.83 -6.93 -0.29
C LEU A 63 -14.01 -5.46 -0.74
N GLY A 64 -14.62 -5.23 -1.91
CA GLY A 64 -14.79 -3.89 -2.49
C GLY A 64 -13.50 -3.21 -2.94
N THR A 65 -12.37 -3.92 -2.91
CA THR A 65 -11.04 -3.42 -3.30
C THR A 65 -10.83 -3.48 -4.82
N ILE A 66 -11.65 -4.26 -5.54
CA ILE A 66 -11.71 -4.28 -7.01
C ILE A 66 -13.14 -3.93 -7.49
N PRO A 67 -13.31 -3.01 -8.46
CA PRO A 67 -14.61 -2.76 -9.07
C PRO A 67 -15.18 -4.01 -9.76
N VAL A 68 -16.49 -4.21 -9.71
CA VAL A 68 -17.17 -5.33 -10.40
C VAL A 68 -16.89 -5.39 -11.91
N THR A 69 -16.55 -4.25 -12.52
CA THR A 69 -16.17 -4.14 -13.94
C THR A 69 -14.83 -4.80 -14.25
N HIS A 70 -13.99 -5.03 -13.24
CA HIS A 70 -12.65 -5.60 -13.37
C HIS A 70 -12.59 -7.09 -13.04
N ARG A 71 -13.71 -7.72 -12.66
CA ARG A 71 -13.77 -9.11 -12.17
C ARG A 71 -13.27 -10.17 -13.15
N ASN A 72 -13.21 -9.85 -14.44
CA ASN A 72 -12.84 -10.76 -15.52
C ASN A 72 -11.41 -10.56 -16.04
N TYR A 73 -10.65 -9.60 -15.50
CA TYR A 73 -9.26 -9.42 -15.89
C TYR A 73 -8.36 -10.44 -15.19
N ALA A 74 -7.37 -10.95 -15.92
CA ALA A 74 -6.32 -11.78 -15.33
C ALA A 74 -5.36 -10.91 -14.50
N VAL A 75 -4.83 -11.44 -13.39
CA VAL A 75 -3.90 -10.73 -12.49
C VAL A 75 -2.71 -10.08 -13.23
N PRO A 76 -2.07 -10.71 -14.23
CA PRO A 76 -0.99 -10.07 -14.99
C PRO A 76 -1.42 -8.81 -15.77
N THR A 77 -2.72 -8.69 -16.11
CA THR A 77 -3.26 -7.54 -16.84
C THR A 77 -3.35 -6.29 -15.96
N CYS A 78 -3.42 -6.43 -14.64
CA CYS A 78 -3.56 -5.29 -13.73
C CYS A 78 -2.39 -4.30 -13.86
N GLY A 79 -1.16 -4.81 -14.00
CA GLY A 79 0.06 -4.00 -14.06
C GLY A 79 0.25 -3.20 -15.36
N SER A 80 -0.51 -3.48 -16.42
CA SER A 80 -0.44 -2.71 -17.67
C SER A 80 -1.09 -1.33 -17.52
N CYS A 81 -2.06 -1.20 -16.62
CA CYS A 81 -2.75 0.06 -16.32
C CYS A 81 -2.37 0.62 -14.94
N HIS A 82 -2.34 -0.23 -13.91
CA HIS A 82 -2.07 0.17 -12.53
C HIS A 82 -0.56 0.15 -12.23
N ARG A 83 0.11 1.28 -12.45
CA ARG A 83 1.52 1.45 -12.09
C ARG A 83 1.72 1.39 -10.57
N GLN A 84 2.85 0.87 -10.12
CA GLN A 84 3.18 0.83 -8.70
C GLN A 84 3.37 2.25 -8.14
N ALA A 85 2.80 2.51 -6.97
CA ALA A 85 3.08 3.69 -6.20
C ALA A 85 4.48 3.55 -5.56
N PRO A 86 5.19 4.66 -5.35
CA PRO A 86 6.37 4.63 -4.49
C PRO A 86 5.94 4.14 -3.09
N ARG A 87 6.64 3.13 -2.57
CA ARG A 87 6.41 2.66 -1.21
C ARG A 87 6.79 3.77 -0.23
N VAL A 88 5.95 3.97 0.78
CA VAL A 88 6.29 4.82 1.93
C VAL A 88 7.11 3.96 2.88
N LEU A 89 8.35 4.37 3.15
CA LEU A 89 9.20 3.71 4.14
C LEU A 89 8.86 4.25 5.53
N VAL A 90 8.90 3.39 6.53
CA VAL A 90 8.78 3.82 7.93
C VAL A 90 10.08 4.55 8.28
N PRO A 91 10.06 5.86 8.57
CA PRO A 91 11.28 6.66 8.74
C PRO A 91 11.96 6.45 10.09
N HIS A 92 11.34 5.67 10.98
CA HIS A 92 11.82 5.38 12.32
C HIS A 92 11.96 3.87 12.54
N SER A 93 12.87 3.48 13.42
CA SER A 93 12.99 2.09 13.84
C SER A 93 11.70 1.64 14.52
N VAL A 94 11.19 0.45 14.20
CA VAL A 94 10.14 -0.24 14.96
C VAL A 94 10.67 -0.84 16.27
N ALA A 95 11.72 -0.25 16.84
CA ALA A 95 12.24 -0.64 18.15
C ALA A 95 11.13 -0.61 19.22
N MET A 96 10.04 0.12 19.01
CA MET A 96 8.87 0.15 19.88
C MET A 96 7.92 -1.07 19.81
N GLY A 97 8.23 -2.06 18.96
CA GLY A 97 7.36 -3.20 18.68
C GLY A 97 6.42 -2.94 17.49
N ASP A 98 6.03 -4.03 16.84
CA ASP A 98 5.03 -4.17 15.77
C ASP A 98 3.60 -3.85 16.20
N GLU A 99 3.37 -3.48 17.46
CA GLU A 99 2.04 -3.20 18.04
C GLU A 99 1.72 -1.70 18.22
N ARG A 100 2.65 -0.79 17.89
CA ARG A 100 2.50 0.64 18.23
C ARG A 100 2.28 1.59 17.06
N CYS A 101 2.11 1.11 15.84
CA CYS A 101 1.84 1.98 14.68
C CYS A 101 0.57 2.81 14.91
N LEU A 102 -0.49 2.19 15.45
CA LEU A 102 -1.78 2.82 15.68
C LEU A 102 -1.79 3.89 16.78
N HIS A 103 -0.74 3.96 17.61
CA HIS A 103 -0.63 5.00 18.63
C HIS A 103 -0.49 6.41 18.02
N CYS A 104 0.17 6.47 16.85
CA CYS A 104 0.37 7.69 16.08
C CYS A 104 -0.45 7.69 14.77
N HIS A 105 -0.67 6.52 14.14
CA HIS A 105 -1.35 6.37 12.85
C HIS A 105 -2.63 5.55 12.98
N GLY A 106 -3.80 6.18 13.18
CA GLY A 106 -5.05 5.42 13.35
C GLY A 106 -6.18 6.19 14.01
N ASP A 107 -5.85 7.26 14.71
CA ASP A 107 -6.82 8.22 15.20
C ASP A 107 -6.90 9.39 14.20
N PRO A 108 -8.09 9.72 13.65
CA PRO A 108 -8.28 10.84 12.72
C PRO A 108 -7.71 12.18 13.19
N GLY A 109 -7.48 12.37 14.50
CA GLY A 109 -6.89 13.58 15.07
C GLY A 109 -5.36 13.58 15.22
N ARG A 110 -4.68 12.44 15.04
CA ARG A 110 -3.23 12.28 15.18
C ARG A 110 -2.53 11.83 13.90
N ASP A 111 -3.34 11.42 12.93
CA ASP A 111 -2.87 10.72 11.77
C ASP A 111 -2.15 11.63 10.76
N LEU A 112 -0.88 11.32 10.49
CA LEU A 112 -0.02 11.98 9.52
C LEU A 112 -0.31 11.49 8.07
N GLY A 113 -1.58 11.26 7.74
CA GLY A 113 -2.01 10.89 6.40
C GLY A 113 -2.11 9.39 6.13
N MET A 114 -2.40 8.55 7.12
CA MET A 114 -2.80 7.16 6.88
C MET A 114 -4.18 7.13 6.17
N PRO A 115 -4.30 6.45 5.02
CA PRO A 115 -5.59 6.38 4.35
C PRO A 115 -6.61 5.63 5.23
N ALA A 116 -7.86 6.11 5.29
CA ALA A 116 -8.90 5.49 6.13
C ALA A 116 -9.11 3.98 5.88
N GLY A 117 -8.87 3.51 4.64
CA GLY A 117 -8.94 2.08 4.32
C GLY A 117 -7.87 1.21 5.01
N HIS A 118 -6.81 1.81 5.56
CA HIS A 118 -5.78 1.08 6.30
C HIS A 118 -6.20 0.74 7.74
N LEU A 119 -7.31 1.30 8.24
CA LEU A 119 -7.88 0.93 9.55
C LEU A 119 -8.38 -0.53 9.61
N ALA A 120 -8.44 -1.22 8.47
CA ALA A 120 -8.81 -2.62 8.37
C ALA A 120 -7.65 -3.59 8.61
N PHE A 121 -6.40 -3.10 8.71
CA PHE A 121 -5.22 -3.93 8.92
C PHE A 121 -4.81 -3.94 10.38
N GLU A 122 -4.31 -5.09 10.83
CA GLU A 122 -3.70 -5.26 12.13
C GLU A 122 -2.29 -4.66 12.16
N THR A 123 -1.81 -4.30 13.36
CA THR A 123 -0.57 -3.52 13.47
C THR A 123 0.66 -4.24 12.90
N TYR A 124 0.73 -5.56 13.05
CA TYR A 124 1.83 -6.37 12.50
C TYR A 124 1.84 -6.40 10.95
N GLU A 125 0.70 -6.15 10.31
CA GLU A 125 0.54 -6.19 8.84
C GLU A 125 1.09 -4.92 8.17
N CYS A 126 1.27 -3.83 8.93
CA CYS A 126 1.78 -2.56 8.44
C CYS A 126 3.15 -2.72 7.76
N LEU A 127 4.01 -3.55 8.35
CA LEU A 127 5.39 -3.75 7.88
C LEU A 127 5.51 -4.63 6.63
N LEU A 128 4.44 -5.33 6.24
CA LEU A 128 4.39 -6.06 4.97
C LEU A 128 4.53 -5.10 3.78
N CYS A 129 3.92 -3.92 3.90
CA CYS A 129 3.88 -2.91 2.85
C CYS A 129 4.84 -1.75 3.10
N HIS A 130 5.02 -1.38 4.37
CA HIS A 130 5.86 -0.25 4.82
C HIS A 130 7.11 -0.76 5.55
N PRO A 131 8.15 -1.24 4.84
CA PRO A 131 9.37 -1.66 5.49
C PRO A 131 10.19 -0.46 5.97
N VAL A 132 11.04 -0.69 6.96
CA VAL A 132 12.05 0.28 7.42
C VAL A 132 13.20 0.40 6.41
N ASP A 133 13.57 -0.70 5.76
CA ASP A 133 14.58 -0.75 4.67
C ASP A 133 13.93 -1.35 3.41
N PRO A 134 14.06 -0.73 2.22
CA PRO A 134 13.64 -1.33 0.95
C PRO A 134 14.10 -2.78 0.72
N ARG A 135 15.23 -3.19 1.29
CA ARG A 135 15.78 -4.55 1.20
C ARG A 135 15.03 -5.59 2.02
N SER A 136 14.19 -5.18 2.98
CA SER A 136 13.34 -6.07 3.77
C SER A 136 11.91 -6.18 3.23
N ALA A 137 11.60 -5.52 2.11
CA ALA A 137 10.25 -5.40 1.54
C ALA A 137 9.57 -6.71 1.09
N SER A 138 10.31 -7.81 1.00
CA SER A 138 9.83 -9.14 0.60
C SER A 138 10.03 -10.19 1.70
N ARG A 139 10.49 -9.78 2.89
CA ARG A 139 10.65 -10.66 4.03
C ARG A 139 9.46 -10.46 4.94
N GLU A 140 8.88 -11.57 5.39
CA GLU A 140 7.96 -11.55 6.52
C GLU A 140 8.63 -10.77 7.66
N PRO A 141 7.94 -9.80 8.29
CA PRO A 141 8.50 -9.04 9.39
C PRO A 141 8.93 -10.05 10.46
N ALA A 142 10.23 -10.27 10.58
CA ALA A 142 10.73 -10.96 11.76
C ALA A 142 10.31 -10.09 12.95
N PRO A 143 9.68 -10.65 14.00
CA PRO A 143 9.36 -9.89 15.21
C PRO A 143 10.61 -9.14 15.60
N ALA A 144 10.51 -7.82 15.80
CA ALA A 144 11.64 -6.88 15.85
C ALA A 144 12.83 -7.52 16.54
N GLY A 145 13.68 -8.14 15.72
CA GLY A 145 14.74 -8.99 16.21
C GLY A 145 15.76 -8.08 16.86
N LEU A 146 16.48 -8.61 17.84
CA LEU A 146 17.59 -7.87 18.40
C LEU A 146 18.70 -7.90 17.37
N THR A 147 18.84 -6.80 16.62
CA THR A 147 19.87 -6.66 15.59
C THR A 147 20.71 -5.43 15.91
N ARG A 148 22.03 -5.60 15.92
CA ARG A 148 23.00 -4.50 16.01
C ARG A 148 22.81 -3.48 14.87
N ALA A 149 22.30 -3.90 13.71
CA ALA A 149 22.16 -3.04 12.53
C ALA A 149 21.24 -1.82 12.72
N TYR A 150 20.36 -1.85 13.72
CA TYR A 150 19.42 -0.76 14.02
C TYR A 150 19.66 -0.12 15.39
N ALA A 151 20.76 -0.46 16.06
CA ALA A 151 21.11 0.15 17.33
C ALA A 151 21.66 1.56 17.08
N GLY A 152 20.95 2.58 17.57
CA GLY A 152 21.43 3.96 17.53
C GLY A 152 22.63 4.15 18.46
N PRO A 153 23.54 5.09 18.16
CA PRO A 153 24.72 5.29 18.99
C PRO A 153 24.38 6.03 20.29
N VAL A 154 25.17 5.83 21.34
CA VAL A 154 24.96 6.50 22.64
C VAL A 154 25.36 7.98 22.50
N PRO A 155 24.44 8.94 22.75
CA PRO A 155 24.68 10.37 22.49
C PRO A 155 25.40 11.10 23.62
N HIS A 156 25.73 10.43 24.71
CA HIS A 156 26.35 10.97 25.91
C HIS A 156 27.58 10.12 26.31
N PRO A 157 28.52 10.67 27.09
CA PRO A 157 29.62 9.88 27.63
C PRO A 157 29.12 8.80 28.60
N LEU A 158 29.93 7.77 28.83
CA LEU A 158 29.61 6.64 29.73
C LEU A 158 30.33 6.76 31.08
N ASP A 159 30.42 7.97 31.61
CA ASP A 159 31.06 8.30 32.88
C ASP A 159 30.07 8.97 33.85
N GLY A 160 30.47 9.05 35.12
CA GLY A 160 29.68 9.70 36.18
C GLY A 160 28.23 9.19 36.25
N TYR A 161 27.28 10.09 36.06
CA TYR A 161 25.84 9.83 36.09
C TYR A 161 25.33 8.97 34.92
N PHE A 162 26.09 8.86 33.85
CA PHE A 162 25.72 8.11 32.63
C PHE A 162 26.43 6.75 32.52
N ARG A 163 27.20 6.37 33.54
CA ARG A 163 27.89 5.07 33.62
C ARG A 163 26.91 3.91 33.72
N GLU A 164 25.74 4.14 34.32
CA GLU A 164 24.70 3.13 34.55
C GLU A 164 23.53 3.40 33.60
N CYS A 165 23.41 2.58 32.55
CA CYS A 165 22.39 2.71 31.51
C CYS A 165 20.98 2.62 32.13
N LEU A 166 20.78 1.67 33.05
CA LEU A 166 19.46 1.39 33.63
C LEU A 166 19.00 2.46 34.63
N PHE A 167 19.87 3.37 35.03
CA PHE A 167 19.51 4.50 35.88
C PHE A 167 18.44 5.37 35.19
N CYS A 168 18.66 5.68 33.91
CA CYS A 168 17.72 6.45 33.07
C CYS A 168 16.91 5.55 32.13
N HIS A 169 17.50 4.47 31.62
CA HIS A 169 16.89 3.61 30.62
C HIS A 169 16.24 2.38 31.22
N GLN A 170 14.95 2.46 31.58
CA GLN A 170 14.25 1.38 32.28
C GLN A 170 13.17 0.74 31.41
N SER A 171 12.83 -0.51 31.75
CA SER A 171 11.60 -1.17 31.34
C SER A 171 10.51 -0.93 32.40
N GLY A 172 9.25 -0.75 32.00
CA GLY A 172 8.10 -0.41 32.86
C GLY A 172 7.39 0.91 32.52
N GLU A 173 6.59 1.46 33.43
CA GLU A 173 5.62 2.54 33.14
C GLU A 173 6.21 3.88 32.65
N ARG A 174 7.54 4.07 32.71
CA ARG A 174 8.26 5.23 32.13
C ARG A 174 9.13 4.87 30.91
N ASN A 175 8.86 3.69 30.32
CA ASN A 175 9.55 2.98 29.24
C ASN A 175 10.32 3.85 28.23
N SER A 176 11.63 3.95 28.42
CA SER A 176 12.55 4.30 27.33
C SER A 176 13.15 3.07 26.64
N LEU A 177 13.09 1.89 27.30
CA LEU A 177 13.54 0.63 26.72
C LEU A 177 12.36 -0.15 26.14
N PRO A 178 12.48 -0.66 24.90
CA PRO A 178 11.56 -1.64 24.36
C PRO A 178 11.47 -2.93 25.19
N ASP A 179 10.33 -3.61 25.17
CA ASP A 179 10.12 -4.85 25.94
C ASP A 179 11.05 -6.00 25.52
N ASN A 180 11.46 -6.04 24.24
CA ASN A 180 12.44 -7.01 23.76
C ASN A 180 13.86 -6.80 24.34
N HIS A 181 14.12 -5.69 25.05
CA HIS A 181 15.39 -5.45 25.74
C HIS A 181 15.41 -5.98 27.18
N ARG A 182 14.28 -6.46 27.72
CA ARG A 182 14.19 -6.99 29.11
C ARG A 182 15.09 -8.20 29.40
N ARG A 183 15.63 -8.84 28.36
CA ARG A 183 16.49 -10.02 28.45
C ARG A 183 17.99 -9.70 28.48
N PHE A 184 18.37 -8.43 28.35
CA PHE A 184 19.76 -8.02 28.40
C PHE A 184 20.08 -7.43 29.75
N GLU A 185 21.24 -7.83 30.26
CA GLU A 185 21.88 -7.19 31.40
C GLU A 185 22.51 -5.86 30.97
N GLU A 186 22.73 -4.98 31.93
CA GLU A 186 23.22 -3.61 31.73
C GLU A 186 24.57 -3.54 30.99
N ASP A 187 25.44 -4.52 31.19
CA ASP A 187 26.76 -4.59 30.55
C ASP A 187 26.69 -4.93 29.05
N GLY A 188 25.60 -5.54 28.59
CA GLY A 188 25.38 -5.87 27.19
C GLY A 188 24.98 -4.67 26.31
N CYS A 189 24.65 -3.51 26.88
CA CYS A 189 24.11 -2.37 26.12
C CYS A 189 25.08 -1.87 25.03
N THR A 190 26.36 -1.73 25.38
CA THR A 190 27.40 -1.23 24.46
C THR A 190 27.83 -2.25 23.43
N GLU A 191 27.39 -3.50 23.55
CA GLU A 191 27.59 -4.49 22.48
C GLU A 191 26.78 -4.13 21.24
N CYS A 192 25.68 -3.38 21.36
CA CYS A 192 24.92 -2.93 20.20
C CYS A 192 24.95 -1.42 20.04
N HIS A 193 24.93 -0.67 21.14
CA HIS A 193 24.91 0.79 21.13
C HIS A 193 26.32 1.36 21.27
N GLU A 194 26.95 1.68 20.13
CA GLU A 194 28.30 2.24 20.12
C GLU A 194 28.32 3.69 20.66
N PRO A 195 29.24 4.05 21.57
CA PRO A 195 29.39 5.42 22.05
C PRO A 195 29.83 6.37 20.94
N THR A 196 29.17 7.53 20.83
CA THR A 196 29.62 8.61 19.92
C THR A 196 30.84 9.37 20.44
N VAL A 197 31.14 9.24 21.73
CA VAL A 197 32.25 9.90 22.41
C VAL A 197 33.18 8.83 22.99
N PRO A 198 34.51 8.89 22.77
CA PRO A 198 35.45 7.92 23.33
C PRO A 198 35.38 7.88 24.86
N LEU A 199 35.50 6.68 25.43
CA LEU A 199 35.71 6.48 26.86
C LEU A 199 37.03 7.19 27.25
N GLN A 200 36.96 8.12 28.20
CA GLN A 200 38.14 8.76 28.79
C GLN A 200 38.60 8.00 30.03
#